data_AF-A0A957ZY90-F1
#
_entry.id   AF-A0A957ZY90-F1
#
_cell.length_a   1.000
_cell.length_b   1.000
_cell.length_c   1.000
_cell.angle_alpha   90.00
_cell.angle_beta   90.00
_cell.angle_gamma   90.00
#
_symmetry.space_group_name_H-M   'P 1'
#
loop_
_entity.id
_entity.type
_entity.pdbx_description
1 polymer ?
#
loop_
_entity_poly.entity_id
_entity_poly.type
_entity_poly.pdbx_seq_one_letter_code
_entity_poly.pdbx_strand_id
1 'polypeptide(L)'
;MSNTRPYLDLFLELRDLDLDKSTFTVALLSSPDVGETDPAEVPYQLEDDLEDLLHRVERKRSSRDELIDLGKKLTDRLLPEGEIRANFLEALRKAGPDGGVRLRLLIREPKLAQLPWEYCYLKIHGDKDDVRYFLVLNPQISMVRHPPLGEPYSSLDRTVSGPLSMVAAMANVRIGGLSTLNLKREKKAIEQAIEGASDGIEIEWQAFLEDATVDDLKVALQKKPSLFHFAGHGTFDPDAKHKPSDKSAKDRRAVLWDESPLEESVPGHGAIILARDKESLAPHYFPANQLAVELQKAGARVAVLGACESGRQDGISAWTGVAPALIERGVPAVVAMQYEVIDDAAIAFNKMFYTALANGLSVDEAVSEGRLAMWHSARRDDEAEWGVVALYLRAKDGVLFPERLADPDREAAREASVVRAKQQINELYGNATAAEIEAMLQGYIEAQQQIGIVRAGAEATTVKINKMESGQIEAEQDIGIIEQGGNATAVKIGSLGSLTEQSTKRRSSNENCSKCGQQLPAEAKFCTECGTPVSSN
;
A
#
# COMPACT_ATOMS: atom_id res chain seq x y z
N MET A 1 -27.03 5.68 -7.84
CA MET A 1 -26.64 4.26 -7.74
C MET A 1 -25.29 4.31 -7.07
N SER A 2 -25.18 3.73 -5.87
CA SER A 2 -23.92 3.40 -5.20
C SER A 2 -22.84 3.06 -6.21
N ASN A 3 -21.58 3.42 -6.01
CA ASN A 3 -20.52 2.57 -6.52
C ASN A 3 -19.19 2.83 -5.83
N THR A 4 -18.75 1.84 -5.05
CA THR A 4 -17.35 1.38 -5.05
C THR A 4 -17.03 1.11 -6.50
N ARG A 5 -15.78 1.29 -6.91
CA ARG A 5 -15.34 0.93 -8.26
C ARG A 5 -15.84 -0.49 -8.60
N PRO A 6 -16.79 -0.67 -9.55
CA PRO A 6 -17.21 -2.00 -9.94
C PRO A 6 -16.03 -2.69 -10.61
N TYR A 7 -15.67 -3.89 -10.13
CA TYR A 7 -14.59 -4.66 -10.69
C TYR A 7 -15.12 -5.74 -11.64
N LEU A 8 -14.55 -5.80 -12.85
CA LEU A 8 -14.65 -6.97 -13.71
C LEU A 8 -13.59 -7.98 -13.25
N ASP A 9 -14.02 -9.17 -12.80
CA ASP A 9 -13.11 -10.20 -12.33
C ASP A 9 -12.54 -11.00 -13.51
N LEU A 10 -11.20 -11.06 -13.58
CA LEU A 10 -10.45 -11.89 -14.52
C LEU A 10 -9.63 -12.91 -13.74
N PHE A 11 -9.94 -14.18 -13.91
CA PHE A 11 -9.24 -15.29 -13.26
C PHE A 11 -8.11 -15.78 -14.15
N LEU A 12 -6.87 -15.42 -13.79
CA LEU A 12 -5.67 -15.92 -14.45
C LEU A 12 -5.18 -17.15 -13.71
N GLU A 13 -5.23 -18.31 -14.36
CA GLU A 13 -4.75 -19.57 -13.82
C GLU A 13 -3.32 -19.83 -14.28
N LEU A 14 -2.42 -20.09 -13.32
CA LEU A 14 -1.03 -20.45 -13.55
C LEU A 14 -0.83 -21.88 -13.04
N ARG A 15 -0.48 -22.81 -13.94
CA ARG A 15 -0.42 -24.25 -13.65
C ARG A 15 0.59 -24.98 -14.53
N ASP A 16 0.72 -26.29 -14.32
CA ASP A 16 1.47 -27.20 -15.18
C ASP A 16 2.94 -26.76 -15.33
N LEU A 17 3.60 -26.42 -14.22
CA LEU A 17 5.02 -26.05 -14.22
C LEU A 17 5.88 -27.28 -14.57
N ASP A 18 6.50 -27.23 -15.75
CA ASP A 18 7.44 -28.22 -16.27
C ASP A 18 8.88 -27.70 -16.08
N LEU A 19 9.57 -28.21 -15.07
CA LEU A 19 10.95 -27.80 -14.77
C LEU A 19 11.96 -28.30 -15.81
N ASP A 20 11.65 -29.38 -16.54
CA ASP A 20 12.54 -29.95 -17.55
C ASP A 20 12.49 -29.11 -18.83
N LYS A 21 11.30 -28.68 -19.24
CA LYS A 21 11.12 -27.74 -20.36
C LYS A 21 11.32 -26.28 -19.97
N SER A 22 11.32 -26.01 -18.66
CA SER A 22 11.33 -24.66 -18.11
C SER A 22 10.18 -23.80 -18.64
N THR A 23 8.98 -24.37 -18.63
CA THR A 23 7.75 -23.70 -19.04
C THR A 23 6.66 -23.90 -17.99
N PHE A 24 5.64 -23.05 -18.03
CA PHE A 24 4.37 -23.27 -17.34
C PHE A 24 3.23 -22.74 -18.21
N THR A 25 2.00 -23.08 -17.84
CA THR A 25 0.81 -22.67 -18.58
C THR A 25 0.09 -21.54 -17.87
N VAL A 26 -0.31 -20.53 -18.64
CA VAL A 26 -1.20 -19.45 -18.20
C VAL A 26 -2.48 -19.46 -19.04
N ALA A 27 -3.63 -19.29 -18.39
CA ALA A 27 -4.92 -19.19 -19.07
C ALA A 27 -5.85 -18.19 -18.38
N LEU A 28 -6.66 -17.46 -19.16
CA LEU A 28 -7.79 -16.73 -18.63
C LEU A 28 -9.00 -17.68 -18.56
N LEU A 29 -9.44 -17.96 -17.34
CA LEU A 29 -10.67 -18.74 -17.14
C LEU A 29 -11.89 -17.91 -17.53
N SER A 30 -13.00 -18.59 -17.84
CA SER A 30 -14.27 -18.00 -18.25
C SER A 30 -14.67 -16.80 -17.39
N SER A 31 -14.59 -15.62 -17.99
CA SER A 31 -15.13 -14.37 -17.47
C SER A 31 -16.43 -14.02 -18.21
N PRO A 32 -17.50 -13.63 -17.51
CA PRO A 32 -18.73 -13.16 -18.16
C PRO A 32 -18.51 -11.98 -19.11
N ASP A 33 -17.48 -11.18 -18.85
CA ASP A 33 -17.27 -9.90 -19.53
C ASP A 33 -16.42 -10.04 -20.79
N VAL A 34 -15.43 -10.94 -20.80
CA VAL A 34 -14.46 -11.09 -21.90
C VAL A 34 -14.25 -12.52 -22.37
N GLY A 35 -14.96 -13.49 -21.80
CA GLY A 35 -14.84 -14.91 -22.17
C GLY A 35 -13.65 -15.62 -21.50
N GLU A 36 -13.28 -16.77 -22.07
CA GLU A 36 -12.09 -17.56 -21.72
C GLU A 36 -11.08 -17.53 -22.87
N THR A 37 -9.85 -17.96 -22.60
CA THR A 37 -8.82 -18.13 -23.64
C THR A 37 -8.32 -19.55 -23.67
N ASP A 38 -7.76 -19.97 -24.81
CA ASP A 38 -6.92 -21.15 -24.84
C ASP A 38 -5.71 -20.96 -23.90
N PRO A 39 -5.20 -22.04 -23.28
CA PRO A 39 -4.00 -21.94 -22.45
C PRO A 39 -2.76 -21.62 -23.28
N ALA A 40 -1.94 -20.69 -22.81
CA ALA A 40 -0.66 -20.32 -23.41
C ALA A 40 0.49 -20.91 -22.60
N GLU A 41 1.41 -21.61 -23.27
CA GLU A 41 2.68 -22.04 -22.68
C GLU A 41 3.66 -20.86 -22.67
N VAL A 42 4.22 -20.56 -21.50
CA VAL A 42 5.13 -19.43 -21.27
C VAL A 42 6.41 -19.91 -20.58
N PRO A 43 7.54 -19.22 -20.77
CA PRO A 43 8.81 -19.61 -20.14
C PRO A 43 8.75 -19.43 -18.62
N TYR A 44 9.07 -20.50 -17.89
CA TYR A 44 9.37 -20.44 -16.46
C TYR A 44 10.79 -19.92 -16.21
N GLN A 45 11.76 -20.36 -17.04
CA GLN A 45 13.19 -20.19 -16.78
C GLN A 45 13.47 -18.77 -16.29
N LEU A 46 13.96 -18.70 -15.06
CA LEU A 46 14.66 -17.55 -14.57
C LEU A 46 15.96 -17.56 -15.37
N GLU A 47 15.99 -16.89 -16.52
CA GLU A 47 17.27 -16.53 -17.15
C GLU A 47 18.15 -15.90 -16.05
N ASP A 48 19.48 -16.09 -16.11
CA ASP A 48 20.40 -15.59 -15.07
C ASP A 48 20.12 -14.11 -14.72
N ASP A 49 19.61 -13.34 -15.68
CA ASP A 49 19.22 -11.95 -15.50
C ASP A 49 17.94 -11.73 -14.67
N LEU A 50 16.94 -12.62 -14.72
CA LEU A 50 15.69 -12.50 -13.96
C LEU A 50 15.90 -12.86 -12.49
N GLU A 51 16.66 -13.91 -12.20
CA GLU A 51 17.01 -14.27 -10.82
C GLU A 51 17.86 -13.15 -10.18
N ASP A 52 18.81 -12.60 -10.94
CA ASP A 52 19.60 -11.45 -10.52
C ASP A 52 18.75 -10.21 -10.23
N LEU A 53 17.76 -9.91 -11.09
CA LEU A 53 16.85 -8.78 -10.90
C LEU A 53 15.97 -8.97 -9.66
N LEU A 54 15.41 -10.17 -9.47
CA LEU A 54 14.64 -10.50 -8.27
C LEU A 54 15.47 -10.31 -7.00
N HIS A 55 16.71 -10.80 -6.98
CA HIS A 55 17.62 -10.61 -5.85
C HIS A 55 17.99 -9.14 -5.60
N ARG A 56 18.11 -8.31 -6.64
CA ARG A 56 18.36 -6.87 -6.49
C ARG A 56 17.15 -6.16 -5.90
N VAL A 57 15.93 -6.51 -6.34
CA VAL A 57 14.68 -5.93 -5.81
C VAL A 57 14.49 -6.31 -4.36
N GLU A 58 14.63 -7.59 -4.02
CA GLU A 58 14.56 -8.09 -2.63
C GLU A 58 15.56 -7.37 -1.72
N ARG A 59 16.76 -7.04 -2.24
CA ARG A 59 17.80 -6.32 -1.49
C ARG A 59 17.70 -4.79 -1.57
N LYS A 60 16.68 -4.25 -2.25
CA LYS A 60 16.46 -2.81 -2.45
C LYS A 60 17.66 -2.11 -3.13
N ARG A 61 18.23 -2.78 -4.14
CA ARG A 61 19.44 -2.35 -4.88
C ARG A 61 19.23 -2.27 -6.40
N SER A 62 17.98 -2.21 -6.83
CA SER A 62 17.62 -2.06 -8.24
C SER A 62 17.52 -0.59 -8.62
N SER A 63 17.90 -0.26 -9.84
CA SER A 63 17.57 1.00 -10.50
C SER A 63 16.15 0.99 -11.07
N ARG A 64 15.64 2.17 -11.45
CA ARG A 64 14.35 2.31 -12.14
C ARG A 64 14.26 1.47 -13.42
N ASP A 65 15.31 1.47 -14.24
CA ASP A 65 15.30 0.75 -15.51
C ASP A 65 15.31 -0.77 -15.30
N GLU A 66 16.07 -1.26 -14.30
CA GLU A 66 16.06 -2.67 -13.88
C GLU A 66 14.68 -3.10 -13.34
N LEU A 67 14.00 -2.23 -12.57
CA LEU A 67 12.63 -2.49 -12.11
C LEU A 67 11.65 -2.62 -13.27
N ILE A 68 11.75 -1.74 -14.27
CA ILE A 68 10.89 -1.78 -15.45
C ILE A 68 11.19 -3.03 -16.29
N ASP A 69 12.46 -3.42 -16.41
CA ASP A 69 12.86 -4.65 -17.11
C ASP A 69 12.29 -5.90 -16.41
N LEU A 70 12.44 -5.99 -15.09
CA LEU A 70 11.81 -7.03 -14.29
C LEU A 70 10.29 -7.07 -14.52
N GLY A 71 9.63 -5.91 -14.47
CA GLY A 71 8.19 -5.83 -14.62
C GLY A 71 7.69 -6.26 -16.00
N LYS A 72 8.44 -5.95 -17.07
CA LYS A 72 8.16 -6.44 -18.43
C LYS A 72 8.27 -7.97 -18.48
N LYS A 73 9.36 -8.52 -17.95
CA LYS A 73 9.60 -9.98 -17.89
C LYS A 73 8.51 -10.73 -17.12
N LEU A 74 8.01 -10.18 -16.02
CA LEU A 74 6.89 -10.76 -15.27
C LEU A 74 5.57 -10.66 -16.07
N THR A 75 5.35 -9.53 -16.75
CA THR A 75 4.12 -9.29 -17.52
C THR A 75 4.04 -10.18 -18.75
N ASP A 76 5.15 -10.42 -19.46
CA ASP A 76 5.17 -11.31 -20.61
C ASP A 76 4.85 -12.77 -20.24
N ARG A 77 5.03 -13.14 -18.96
CA ARG A 77 4.66 -14.44 -18.41
C ARG A 77 3.21 -14.47 -17.89
N LEU A 78 2.75 -13.40 -17.25
CA LEU A 78 1.41 -13.32 -16.65
C LEU A 78 0.31 -12.97 -17.66
N LEU A 79 0.63 -12.07 -18.59
CA LEU A 79 -0.25 -11.52 -19.63
C LEU A 79 0.51 -11.56 -20.97
N PRO A 80 0.82 -12.76 -21.51
CA PRO A 80 1.54 -12.90 -22.77
C PRO A 80 0.81 -12.20 -23.93
N GLU A 81 1.57 -11.75 -24.93
CA GLU A 81 0.97 -11.22 -26.16
C GLU A 81 0.04 -12.24 -26.81
N GLY A 82 -1.10 -11.78 -27.31
CA GLY A 82 -2.17 -12.62 -27.85
C GLY A 82 -3.49 -12.40 -27.12
N GLU A 83 -4.33 -13.44 -27.08
CA GLU A 83 -5.71 -13.36 -26.58
C GLU A 83 -5.80 -12.97 -25.11
N ILE A 84 -4.90 -13.46 -24.25
CA ILE A 84 -4.90 -13.15 -22.81
C ILE A 84 -4.69 -11.66 -22.58
N ARG A 85 -3.64 -11.07 -23.16
CA ARG A 85 -3.39 -9.61 -23.05
C ARG A 85 -4.49 -8.79 -23.73
N ALA A 86 -5.01 -9.23 -24.88
CA ALA A 86 -6.10 -8.55 -25.57
C ALA A 86 -7.39 -8.52 -24.72
N ASN A 87 -7.75 -9.63 -24.08
CA ASN A 87 -8.92 -9.71 -23.21
C ASN A 87 -8.76 -8.87 -21.95
N PHE A 88 -7.55 -8.82 -21.37
CA PHE A 88 -7.25 -7.91 -20.26
C PHE A 88 -7.44 -6.43 -20.65
N LEU A 89 -6.90 -6.00 -21.79
CA LEU A 89 -7.06 -4.63 -22.28
C LEU A 89 -8.52 -4.31 -22.62
N GLU A 90 -9.26 -5.27 -23.18
CA GLU A 90 -10.69 -5.13 -23.45
C GLU A 90 -11.51 -5.02 -22.17
N ALA A 91 -11.16 -5.78 -21.12
CA ALA A 91 -11.79 -5.65 -19.81
C ALA A 91 -11.57 -4.24 -19.22
N LEU A 92 -10.35 -3.69 -19.32
CA LEU A 92 -10.07 -2.32 -18.89
C LEU A 92 -10.91 -1.30 -19.68
N ARG A 93 -11.02 -1.48 -20.99
CA ARG A 93 -11.85 -0.62 -21.85
C ARG A 93 -13.32 -0.70 -21.47
N LYS A 94 -13.84 -1.90 -21.16
CA LYS A 94 -15.23 -2.14 -20.74
C LYS A 94 -15.53 -1.57 -19.36
N ALA A 95 -14.58 -1.67 -18.43
CA ALA A 95 -14.72 -1.12 -17.09
C ALA A 95 -14.91 0.41 -17.12
N GLY A 96 -14.36 1.10 -18.11
CA GLY A 96 -14.49 2.57 -18.24
C GLY A 96 -13.74 3.31 -17.13
N PRO A 97 -13.86 4.65 -17.04
CA PRO A 97 -13.09 5.46 -16.07
C PRO A 97 -13.47 5.17 -14.60
N ASP A 98 -14.74 4.87 -14.36
CA ASP A 98 -15.29 4.69 -13.01
C ASP A 98 -15.26 3.23 -12.54
N GLY A 99 -14.95 2.28 -13.44
CA GLY A 99 -14.82 0.85 -13.15
C GLY A 99 -13.36 0.39 -13.04
N GLY A 100 -13.18 -0.87 -12.65
CA GLY A 100 -11.87 -1.50 -12.52
C GLY A 100 -11.85 -2.93 -13.04
N VAL A 101 -10.64 -3.49 -13.12
CA VAL A 101 -10.40 -4.89 -13.43
C VAL A 101 -9.69 -5.52 -12.24
N ARG A 102 -10.25 -6.61 -11.71
CA ARG A 102 -9.61 -7.41 -10.66
C ARG A 102 -8.96 -8.64 -11.29
N LEU A 103 -7.63 -8.63 -11.36
CA LEU A 103 -6.81 -9.77 -11.74
C LEU A 103 -6.70 -10.73 -10.55
N ARG A 104 -7.44 -11.84 -10.61
CA ARG A 104 -7.41 -12.91 -9.60
C ARG A 104 -6.43 -13.98 -10.04
N LEU A 105 -5.29 -14.04 -9.35
CA LEU A 105 -4.21 -14.97 -9.66
C LEU A 105 -4.48 -16.32 -8.97
N LEU A 106 -4.94 -17.28 -9.75
CA LEU A 106 -5.10 -18.69 -9.38
C LEU A 106 -3.78 -19.42 -9.63
N ILE A 107 -2.86 -19.33 -8.67
CA ILE A 107 -1.54 -19.95 -8.79
C ILE A 107 -1.58 -21.34 -8.17
N ARG A 108 -1.50 -22.38 -9.01
CA ARG A 108 -1.51 -23.79 -8.55
C ARG A 108 -0.14 -24.28 -8.11
N GLU A 109 0.91 -23.66 -8.63
CA GLU A 109 2.30 -24.08 -8.45
C GLU A 109 3.00 -23.19 -7.40
N PRO A 110 3.46 -23.74 -6.26
CA PRO A 110 4.11 -22.94 -5.21
C PRO A 110 5.32 -22.13 -5.69
N LYS A 111 6.11 -22.67 -6.64
CA LYS A 111 7.26 -21.95 -7.22
C LYS A 111 6.85 -20.69 -7.97
N LEU A 112 5.71 -20.71 -8.67
CA LEU A 112 5.18 -19.53 -9.36
C LEU A 112 4.61 -18.52 -8.36
N ALA A 113 4.13 -18.97 -7.21
CA ALA A 113 3.60 -18.09 -6.19
C ALA A 113 4.70 -17.29 -5.47
N GLN A 114 5.98 -17.70 -5.55
CA GLN A 114 7.10 -16.91 -5.04
C GLN A 114 7.41 -15.68 -5.89
N LEU A 115 7.01 -15.66 -7.17
CA LEU A 115 7.29 -14.56 -8.05
C LEU A 115 6.47 -13.32 -7.62
N PRO A 116 7.08 -12.12 -7.63
CA PRO A 116 6.43 -10.91 -7.15
C PRO A 116 5.61 -10.28 -8.28
N TRP A 117 4.53 -10.95 -8.67
CA TRP A 117 3.63 -10.56 -9.76
C TRP A 117 3.13 -9.11 -9.66
N GLU A 118 3.11 -8.56 -8.45
CA GLU A 118 2.78 -7.18 -8.14
C GLU A 118 3.71 -6.16 -8.83
N TYR A 119 4.89 -6.58 -9.29
CA TYR A 119 5.80 -5.76 -10.10
C TYR A 119 5.52 -5.83 -11.62
N CYS A 120 4.44 -6.46 -12.08
CA CYS A 120 4.10 -6.46 -13.51
C CYS A 120 3.96 -5.03 -14.06
N TYR A 121 4.61 -4.78 -15.20
CA TYR A 121 4.63 -3.52 -15.93
C TYR A 121 4.01 -3.70 -17.32
N LEU A 122 2.98 -2.90 -17.63
CA LEU A 122 2.41 -2.82 -18.97
C LEU A 122 2.15 -1.37 -19.34
N LYS A 123 2.86 -0.90 -20.38
CA LYS A 123 2.64 0.44 -20.92
C LYS A 123 1.37 0.46 -21.77
N ILE A 124 0.29 0.99 -21.20
CA ILE A 124 -1.03 1.09 -21.85
C ILE A 124 -1.16 2.38 -22.69
N HIS A 125 -0.48 3.45 -22.29
CA HIS A 125 -0.49 4.75 -22.98
C HIS A 125 0.88 5.42 -22.93
N GLY A 126 1.09 6.45 -23.77
CA GLY A 126 2.29 7.30 -23.76
C GLY A 126 3.54 6.70 -24.43
N ASP A 127 4.48 7.59 -24.79
CA ASP A 127 5.67 7.20 -25.57
C ASP A 127 6.86 6.80 -24.70
N LYS A 128 6.99 7.41 -23.51
CA LYS A 128 8.13 7.21 -22.59
C LYS A 128 7.77 6.23 -21.47
N ASP A 129 8.75 5.50 -20.98
CA ASP A 129 8.58 4.59 -19.84
C ASP A 129 8.42 5.39 -18.53
N ASP A 130 7.51 4.93 -17.67
CA ASP A 130 7.06 5.63 -16.46
C ASP A 130 6.65 4.61 -15.40
N VAL A 131 7.00 4.86 -14.13
CA VAL A 131 6.66 3.98 -13.01
C VAL A 131 5.15 3.79 -12.85
N ARG A 132 4.33 4.73 -13.32
CA ARG A 132 2.86 4.60 -13.30
C ARG A 132 2.31 3.48 -14.19
N TYR A 133 3.13 2.87 -15.04
CA TYR A 133 2.74 1.71 -15.85
C TYR A 133 2.92 0.36 -15.15
N PHE A 134 3.42 0.34 -13.91
CA PHE A 134 3.26 -0.83 -13.05
C PHE A 134 1.77 -1.03 -12.77
N LEU A 135 1.26 -2.23 -13.04
CA LEU A 135 -0.18 -2.52 -13.02
C LEU A 135 -0.80 -2.15 -11.68
N VAL A 136 -0.13 -2.44 -10.56
CA VAL A 136 -0.63 -2.20 -9.20
C VAL A 136 -0.63 -0.73 -8.77
N LEU A 137 0.00 0.17 -9.54
CA LEU A 137 -0.05 1.61 -9.35
C LEU A 137 -1.15 2.27 -10.20
N ASN A 138 -1.83 1.51 -11.06
CA ASN A 138 -3.03 1.98 -11.73
C ASN A 138 -4.24 1.79 -10.82
N PRO A 139 -4.97 2.85 -10.41
CA PRO A 139 -6.14 2.75 -9.53
C PRO A 139 -7.28 1.88 -10.08
N GLN A 140 -7.29 1.60 -11.39
CA GLN A 140 -8.30 0.76 -12.02
C GLN A 140 -7.97 -0.73 -11.95
N ILE A 141 -6.75 -1.10 -11.57
CA ILE A 141 -6.30 -2.50 -11.58
C ILE A 141 -6.11 -2.96 -10.14
N SER A 142 -6.91 -3.94 -9.72
CA SER A 142 -6.66 -4.69 -8.49
C SER A 142 -6.01 -6.02 -8.84
N MET A 143 -4.79 -6.26 -8.35
CA MET A 143 -4.15 -7.56 -8.45
C MET A 143 -4.26 -8.28 -7.11
N VAL A 144 -4.89 -9.45 -7.12
CA VAL A 144 -5.11 -10.26 -5.92
C VAL A 144 -4.61 -11.69 -6.11
N ARG A 145 -3.93 -12.21 -5.09
CA ARG A 145 -3.61 -13.63 -4.97
C ARG A 145 -4.86 -14.38 -4.53
N HIS A 146 -5.26 -15.38 -5.30
CA HIS A 146 -6.48 -16.12 -5.06
C HIS A 146 -6.16 -17.61 -4.85
N PRO A 147 -5.91 -18.04 -3.59
CA PRO A 147 -5.56 -19.43 -3.31
C PRO A 147 -6.65 -20.40 -3.80
N PRO A 148 -6.27 -21.49 -4.50
CA PRO A 148 -7.21 -22.46 -5.06
C PRO A 148 -7.73 -23.40 -3.96
N LEU A 149 -8.74 -22.95 -3.22
CA LEU A 149 -9.46 -23.73 -2.21
C LEU A 149 -10.78 -24.27 -2.80
N GLY A 150 -11.17 -25.48 -2.37
CA GLY A 150 -12.44 -26.10 -2.77
C GLY A 150 -13.68 -25.50 -2.08
N GLU A 151 -13.48 -24.68 -1.05
CA GLU A 151 -14.54 -24.00 -0.33
C GLU A 151 -15.10 -22.81 -1.12
N PRO A 152 -16.40 -22.49 -0.99
CA PRO A 152 -17.00 -21.34 -1.66
C PRO A 152 -16.39 -20.02 -1.17
N TYR A 153 -16.57 -18.94 -1.95
CA TYR A 153 -16.17 -17.59 -1.52
C TYR A 153 -16.76 -17.26 -0.15
N SER A 154 -15.89 -16.87 0.78
CA SER A 154 -16.33 -16.30 2.05
C SER A 154 -16.89 -14.90 1.80
N SER A 155 -17.97 -14.53 2.47
CA SER A 155 -18.50 -13.17 2.38
C SER A 155 -17.77 -12.26 3.36
N LEU A 156 -17.42 -11.06 2.90
CA LEU A 156 -17.01 -9.95 3.77
C LEU A 156 -18.21 -9.22 4.39
N ASP A 157 -19.45 -9.59 4.04
CA ASP A 157 -20.65 -9.03 4.66
C ASP A 157 -20.75 -9.38 6.14
N ARG A 158 -21.37 -8.48 6.89
CA ARG A 158 -21.68 -8.70 8.29
C ARG A 158 -22.96 -9.53 8.40
N THR A 159 -22.96 -10.51 9.29
CA THR A 159 -24.21 -11.12 9.76
C THR A 159 -24.93 -10.23 10.80
N VAL A 160 -24.24 -9.23 11.37
CA VAL A 160 -24.76 -8.35 12.43
C VAL A 160 -24.32 -6.89 12.22
N SER A 161 -25.29 -5.96 12.31
CA SER A 161 -25.09 -4.51 12.23
C SER A 161 -24.35 -3.95 13.47
N GLY A 162 -23.39 -3.06 13.28
CA GLY A 162 -22.59 -2.41 14.34
C GLY A 162 -21.31 -1.78 13.77
N PRO A 163 -20.42 -1.17 14.56
CA PRO A 163 -19.11 -0.71 14.09
C PRO A 163 -18.08 -1.85 14.03
N LEU A 164 -17.10 -1.82 13.11
CA LEU A 164 -16.07 -2.88 13.09
C LEU A 164 -15.09 -2.73 14.23
N SER A 165 -14.95 -3.79 15.02
CA SER A 165 -13.91 -3.90 16.03
C SER A 165 -12.58 -4.35 15.41
N MET A 166 -11.51 -3.72 15.86
CA MET A 166 -10.14 -4.00 15.43
C MET A 166 -9.27 -4.36 16.63
N VAL A 167 -8.35 -5.30 16.44
CA VAL A 167 -7.19 -5.51 17.32
C VAL A 167 -5.92 -5.30 16.52
N ALA A 168 -5.01 -4.50 17.04
CA ALA A 168 -3.70 -4.20 16.48
C ALA A 168 -2.60 -4.68 17.44
N ALA A 169 -1.96 -5.80 17.10
CA ALA A 169 -0.83 -6.33 17.84
C ALA A 169 0.48 -5.69 17.34
N MET A 170 1.16 -4.96 18.22
CA MET A 170 2.41 -4.26 17.91
C MET A 170 3.56 -4.85 18.72
N ALA A 171 4.56 -5.43 18.08
CA ALA A 171 5.64 -6.15 18.76
C ALA A 171 7.03 -5.59 18.42
N ASN A 172 7.64 -4.88 19.38
CA ASN A 172 9.03 -4.42 19.28
C ASN A 172 9.95 -5.31 20.12
N VAL A 173 10.19 -6.52 19.62
CA VAL A 173 11.01 -7.53 20.29
C VAL A 173 12.50 -7.18 20.27
N ARG A 174 13.20 -7.48 21.37
CA ARG A 174 14.65 -7.29 21.48
C ARG A 174 15.38 -8.50 20.92
N ILE A 175 15.77 -8.40 19.65
CA ILE A 175 16.51 -9.44 18.94
C ILE A 175 17.78 -8.84 18.33
N GLY A 176 18.92 -9.49 18.56
CA GLY A 176 20.18 -9.07 17.95
C GLY A 176 20.13 -9.14 16.42
N GLY A 177 20.47 -8.04 15.75
CA GLY A 177 20.55 -7.99 14.28
C GLY A 177 19.31 -7.48 13.56
N LEU A 178 18.18 -7.29 14.26
CA LEU A 178 16.98 -6.64 13.74
C LEU A 178 16.91 -5.17 14.18
N SER A 179 16.37 -4.32 13.31
CA SER A 179 16.11 -2.91 13.61
C SER A 179 14.92 -2.77 14.55
N THR A 180 14.97 -1.73 15.40
CA THR A 180 13.81 -1.28 16.16
C THR A 180 12.83 -0.61 15.21
N LEU A 181 11.59 -1.07 15.18
CA LEU A 181 10.52 -0.52 14.34
C LEU A 181 9.92 0.75 14.96
N ASN A 182 9.47 1.69 14.13
CA ASN A 182 8.80 2.92 14.58
C ASN A 182 7.30 2.74 14.84
N LEU A 183 6.94 1.74 15.66
CA LEU A 183 5.55 1.35 15.93
C LEU A 183 4.73 2.48 16.58
N LYS A 184 5.38 3.43 17.26
CA LYS A 184 4.69 4.61 17.83
C LYS A 184 4.14 5.54 16.75
N ARG A 185 4.91 5.80 15.69
CA ARG A 185 4.42 6.61 14.55
C ARG A 185 3.35 5.85 13.77
N GLU A 186 3.53 4.55 13.57
CA GLU A 186 2.54 3.71 12.90
C GLU A 186 1.22 3.68 13.67
N LYS A 187 1.25 3.45 14.98
CA LYS A 187 0.09 3.52 15.87
C LYS A 187 -0.64 4.85 15.71
N LYS A 188 0.08 5.97 15.87
CA LYS A 188 -0.51 7.31 15.74
C LYS A 188 -1.16 7.51 14.36
N ALA A 189 -0.52 7.03 13.29
CA ALA A 189 -1.04 7.15 11.94
C ALA A 189 -2.35 6.36 11.74
N ILE A 190 -2.43 5.14 12.29
CA ILE A 190 -3.64 4.31 12.24
C ILE A 190 -4.74 4.91 13.12
N GLU A 191 -4.42 5.35 14.35
CA GLU A 191 -5.37 6.04 15.24
C GLU A 191 -5.97 7.26 14.54
N GLN A 192 -5.15 8.14 13.97
CA GLN A 192 -5.63 9.32 13.24
C GLN A 192 -6.47 8.98 12.00
N ALA A 193 -6.11 7.91 11.29
CA ALA A 193 -6.86 7.41 10.13
C ALA A 193 -8.23 6.85 10.51
N ILE A 194 -8.46 6.48 11.77
CA ILE A 194 -9.73 5.89 12.22
C ILE A 194 -10.53 6.84 13.12
N GLU A 195 -9.90 7.66 13.97
CA GLU A 195 -10.58 8.64 14.84
C GLU A 195 -11.39 9.68 14.05
N GLY A 196 -10.96 10.01 12.82
CA GLY A 196 -11.74 10.89 11.95
C GLY A 196 -13.03 10.24 11.41
N ALA A 197 -13.22 8.93 11.58
CA ALA A 197 -14.33 8.17 11.06
C ALA A 197 -15.44 8.08 12.13
N SER A 198 -16.13 9.20 12.41
CA SER A 198 -17.10 9.31 13.51
C SER A 198 -18.27 8.30 13.48
N ASP A 199 -18.51 7.56 12.39
CA ASP A 199 -19.65 6.64 12.26
C ASP A 199 -19.30 5.33 11.52
N GLY A 200 -18.50 4.40 12.06
CA GLY A 200 -18.51 2.99 11.57
C GLY A 200 -17.27 2.08 11.72
N ILE A 201 -16.09 2.59 12.11
CA ILE A 201 -15.05 1.75 12.72
C ILE A 201 -14.96 2.18 14.18
N GLU A 202 -15.24 1.26 15.09
CA GLU A 202 -15.05 1.51 16.51
C GLU A 202 -13.81 0.73 16.91
N ILE A 203 -12.72 1.46 17.14
CA ILE A 203 -11.58 0.90 17.84
C ILE A 203 -12.03 0.75 19.28
N GLU A 204 -12.30 -0.48 19.72
CA GLU A 204 -12.44 -0.73 21.15
C GLU A 204 -11.16 -0.25 21.84
N TRP A 205 -11.29 0.58 22.89
CA TRP A 205 -10.23 1.38 23.54
C TRP A 205 -8.99 0.61 24.08
N GLN A 206 -8.89 -0.70 23.86
CA GLN A 206 -7.74 -1.57 24.15
C GLN A 206 -7.15 -2.26 22.90
N ALA A 207 -7.48 -1.79 21.70
CA ALA A 207 -7.12 -2.45 20.44
C ALA A 207 -5.61 -2.51 20.18
N PHE A 208 -4.82 -1.52 20.61
CA PHE A 208 -3.39 -1.49 20.36
C PHE A 208 -2.62 -2.18 21.49
N LEU A 209 -2.20 -3.42 21.23
CA LEU A 209 -1.35 -4.19 22.13
C LEU A 209 0.10 -3.76 21.91
N GLU A 210 0.58 -2.81 22.72
CA GLU A 210 2.00 -2.41 22.72
C GLU A 210 2.86 -3.53 23.30
N ASP A 211 3.97 -3.84 22.62
CA ASP A 211 4.86 -4.96 22.95
C ASP A 211 4.09 -6.28 23.13
N ALA A 212 3.20 -6.58 22.18
CA ALA A 212 2.21 -7.65 22.26
C ALA A 212 2.83 -9.00 22.64
N THR A 213 2.28 -9.64 23.68
CA THR A 213 2.57 -11.03 24.04
C THR A 213 1.51 -11.98 23.46
N VAL A 214 1.78 -13.29 23.47
CA VAL A 214 0.79 -14.30 23.07
C VAL A 214 -0.47 -14.24 23.95
N ASP A 215 -0.31 -14.01 25.25
CA ASP A 215 -1.43 -13.95 26.17
C ASP A 215 -2.28 -12.70 25.93
N ASP A 216 -1.65 -11.54 25.71
CA ASP A 216 -2.36 -10.31 25.32
C ASP A 216 -3.18 -10.54 24.05
N LEU A 217 -2.56 -11.15 23.03
CA LEU A 217 -3.21 -11.43 21.75
C LEU A 217 -4.41 -12.35 21.93
N LYS A 218 -4.26 -13.47 22.66
CA LYS A 218 -5.35 -14.42 22.91
C LYS A 218 -6.50 -13.78 23.66
N VAL A 219 -6.22 -12.96 24.68
CA VAL A 219 -7.25 -12.23 25.43
C VAL A 219 -7.99 -11.24 24.53
N ALA A 220 -7.26 -10.51 23.68
CA ALA A 220 -7.86 -9.55 22.76
C ALA A 220 -8.75 -10.24 21.70
N LEU A 221 -8.31 -11.39 21.16
CA LEU A 221 -9.07 -12.15 20.16
C LEU A 221 -10.36 -12.78 20.71
N GLN A 222 -10.50 -12.97 22.02
CA GLN A 222 -11.77 -13.40 22.64
C GLN A 222 -12.91 -12.38 22.45
N LYS A 223 -12.57 -11.11 22.21
CA LYS A 223 -13.54 -10.06 21.88
C LYS A 223 -14.06 -10.14 20.44
N LYS A 224 -13.57 -11.11 19.66
CA LYS A 224 -14.00 -11.38 18.27
C LYS A 224 -13.85 -10.17 17.34
N PRO A 225 -12.63 -9.59 17.23
CA PRO A 225 -12.39 -8.50 16.30
C PRO A 225 -12.65 -8.92 14.85
N SER A 226 -13.27 -8.02 14.09
CA SER A 226 -13.44 -8.21 12.64
C SER A 226 -12.18 -7.89 11.84
N LEU A 227 -11.33 -7.01 12.37
CA LEU A 227 -10.07 -6.57 11.78
C LEU A 227 -8.91 -6.97 12.70
N PHE A 228 -7.89 -7.59 12.14
CA PHE A 228 -6.63 -7.86 12.83
C PHE A 228 -5.50 -7.12 12.13
N HIS A 229 -4.73 -6.31 12.86
CA HIS A 229 -3.49 -5.70 12.40
C HIS A 229 -2.32 -6.29 13.19
N PHE A 230 -1.23 -6.63 12.50
CA PHE A 230 0.03 -6.97 13.14
C PHE A 230 1.13 -6.07 12.59
N ALA A 231 1.88 -5.44 13.49
CA ALA A 231 3.08 -4.66 13.16
C ALA A 231 4.24 -5.17 14.00
N GLY A 232 5.26 -5.72 13.36
CA GLY A 232 6.34 -6.40 14.05
C GLY A 232 7.20 -7.20 13.09
N HIS A 233 8.16 -7.94 13.65
CA HIS A 233 8.98 -8.83 12.84
C HIS A 233 8.24 -10.12 12.50
N GLY A 234 8.44 -10.59 11.27
CA GLY A 234 7.96 -11.87 10.78
C GLY A 234 9.16 -12.74 10.40
N THR A 235 8.93 -14.05 10.33
CA THR A 235 9.97 -14.96 9.89
C THR A 235 9.43 -16.17 9.14
N PHE A 236 10.32 -16.77 8.36
CA PHE A 236 10.03 -17.88 7.48
C PHE A 236 11.25 -18.80 7.38
N ASP A 237 11.09 -20.08 7.72
CA ASP A 237 12.15 -21.10 7.54
C ASP A 237 11.79 -22.03 6.37
N PRO A 238 12.46 -21.89 5.21
CA PRO A 238 12.18 -22.69 4.03
C PRO A 238 12.73 -24.13 4.12
N ASP A 239 13.65 -24.43 5.03
CA ASP A 239 14.42 -25.68 5.01
C ASP A 239 14.30 -26.53 6.29
N ALA A 240 13.94 -25.95 7.44
CA ALA A 240 14.03 -26.60 8.77
C ALA A 240 15.39 -27.25 9.08
N LYS A 241 16.43 -26.97 8.30
CA LYS A 241 17.78 -27.55 8.45
C LYS A 241 18.67 -26.72 9.37
N HIS A 242 18.26 -25.52 9.75
CA HIS A 242 19.04 -24.69 10.67
C HIS A 242 18.93 -25.25 12.09
N LYS A 243 19.92 -26.05 12.48
CA LYS A 243 20.13 -26.34 13.90
C LYS A 243 20.53 -25.04 14.61
N PRO A 244 20.05 -24.81 15.84
CA PRO A 244 20.32 -23.62 16.67
C PRO A 244 21.80 -23.19 16.76
N SER A 245 22.75 -24.09 16.50
CA SER A 245 24.16 -23.90 16.79
C SER A 245 25.04 -23.37 15.65
N ASP A 246 24.53 -23.11 14.44
CA ASP A 246 25.41 -22.81 13.30
C ASP A 246 25.82 -21.32 13.23
N LYS A 247 26.82 -20.96 14.07
CA LYS A 247 27.41 -19.60 14.17
C LYS A 247 28.17 -19.15 12.91
N SER A 248 28.10 -19.89 11.81
CA SER A 248 28.90 -19.66 10.60
C SER A 248 28.14 -18.96 9.47
N ALA A 249 26.81 -18.83 9.57
CA ALA A 249 26.04 -18.14 8.55
C ALA A 249 26.25 -16.62 8.66
N LYS A 250 27.00 -16.06 7.71
CA LYS A 250 26.98 -14.62 7.38
C LYS A 250 25.59 -14.13 6.91
N ASP A 251 24.62 -15.02 6.86
CA ASP A 251 23.25 -14.76 6.48
C ASP A 251 22.45 -14.37 7.73
N ARG A 252 21.91 -13.14 7.74
CA ARG A 252 21.09 -12.61 8.85
C ARG A 252 19.86 -13.49 9.15
N ARG A 253 19.50 -14.39 8.22
CA ARG A 253 18.38 -15.34 8.25
C ARG A 253 18.52 -16.47 9.28
N ALA A 254 19.75 -16.90 9.60
CA ALA A 254 19.97 -18.09 10.44
C ALA A 254 20.01 -17.82 11.97
N VAL A 255 20.14 -16.55 12.38
CA VAL A 255 20.39 -16.17 13.79
C VAL A 255 19.12 -16.18 14.66
N LEU A 256 17.94 -16.39 14.05
CA LEU A 256 16.66 -16.21 14.72
C LEU A 256 16.15 -17.46 15.48
N TRP A 257 16.65 -18.67 15.21
CA TRP A 257 16.02 -19.91 15.70
C TRP A 257 16.54 -20.46 17.05
N ASP A 258 17.46 -19.78 17.74
CA ASP A 258 18.22 -20.39 18.85
C ASP A 258 17.40 -20.65 20.14
N GLU A 259 16.16 -20.13 20.27
CA GLU A 259 15.43 -20.17 21.56
C GLU A 259 13.93 -20.56 21.49
N SER A 260 13.49 -21.26 20.44
CA SER A 260 12.10 -21.76 20.37
C SER A 260 11.95 -23.10 21.10
N PRO A 261 11.03 -23.24 22.09
CA PRO A 261 10.76 -24.49 22.79
C PRO A 261 9.82 -25.44 22.02
N LEU A 262 9.57 -25.19 20.73
CA LEU A 262 8.74 -26.07 19.90
C LEU A 262 9.55 -27.32 19.54
N GLU A 263 9.22 -28.45 20.18
CA GLU A 263 9.81 -29.77 19.94
C GLU A 263 9.68 -30.27 18.48
N GLU A 264 8.88 -29.64 17.62
CA GLU A 264 8.83 -29.94 16.19
C GLU A 264 8.55 -28.65 15.39
N SER A 265 9.60 -27.96 14.94
CA SER A 265 9.48 -26.98 13.85
C SER A 265 9.02 -27.73 12.59
N VAL A 266 7.77 -27.55 12.18
CA VAL A 266 7.29 -28.12 10.92
C VAL A 266 7.95 -27.34 9.78
N PRO A 267 8.70 -27.99 8.87
CA PRO A 267 9.37 -27.31 7.74
C PRO A 267 8.39 -26.48 6.91
N GLY A 268 8.84 -25.32 6.41
CA GLY A 268 8.02 -24.45 5.58
C GLY A 268 6.85 -23.80 6.34
N HIS A 269 7.06 -23.26 7.54
CA HIS A 269 5.99 -22.55 8.26
C HIS A 269 6.47 -21.18 8.73
N GLY A 270 5.77 -20.14 8.29
CA GLY A 270 5.99 -18.76 8.74
C GLY A 270 5.52 -18.55 10.18
N ALA A 271 6.04 -17.50 10.82
CA ALA A 271 5.62 -17.07 12.15
C ALA A 271 5.63 -15.55 12.26
N ILE A 272 4.72 -15.01 13.07
CA ILE A 272 4.87 -13.64 13.60
C ILE A 272 5.68 -13.71 14.89
N ILE A 273 6.46 -12.67 15.18
CA ILE A 273 7.28 -12.63 16.40
C ILE A 273 6.63 -11.68 17.41
N LEU A 274 6.24 -12.23 18.55
CA LEU A 274 5.64 -11.52 19.68
C LEU A 274 6.65 -11.42 20.83
N ALA A 275 6.39 -10.54 21.80
CA ALA A 275 7.16 -10.51 23.03
C ALA A 275 6.84 -11.74 23.89
N ARG A 276 7.86 -12.35 24.48
CA ARG A 276 7.69 -13.41 25.48
C ARG A 276 7.04 -12.89 26.76
N ASP A 277 7.50 -11.72 27.20
CA ASP A 277 7.03 -10.99 28.38
C ASP A 277 7.35 -9.50 28.22
N LYS A 278 6.70 -8.64 29.03
CA LYS A 278 6.81 -7.17 28.93
C LYS A 278 8.14 -6.64 29.46
N GLU A 279 8.84 -7.40 30.30
CA GLU A 279 10.07 -6.98 30.96
C GLU A 279 11.31 -7.22 30.08
N SER A 280 11.44 -8.42 29.54
CA SER A 280 12.58 -8.87 28.75
C SER A 280 12.45 -8.45 27.28
N LEU A 281 11.21 -8.40 26.76
CA LEU A 281 10.90 -8.28 25.34
C LEU A 281 11.64 -9.32 24.47
N ALA A 282 12.01 -10.46 25.05
CA ALA A 282 12.61 -11.56 24.32
C ALA A 282 11.65 -12.10 23.25
N PRO A 283 12.15 -12.67 22.14
CA PRO A 283 11.29 -13.19 21.08
C PRO A 283 10.46 -14.39 21.53
N HIS A 284 9.21 -14.40 21.07
CA HIS A 284 8.33 -15.56 21.02
C HIS A 284 7.81 -15.74 19.59
N TYR A 285 8.20 -16.84 18.96
CA TYR A 285 7.73 -17.20 17.62
C TYR A 285 6.33 -17.78 17.70
N PHE A 286 5.33 -17.08 17.14
CA PHE A 286 3.95 -17.55 17.09
C PHE A 286 3.63 -18.07 15.68
N PRO A 287 3.54 -19.41 15.50
CA PRO A 287 3.42 -20.02 14.18
C PRO A 287 2.14 -19.61 13.42
N ALA A 288 2.24 -19.51 12.10
CA ALA A 288 1.15 -19.13 11.21
C ALA A 288 -0.12 -19.98 11.40
N ASN A 289 0.03 -21.30 11.56
CA ASN A 289 -1.09 -22.21 11.77
C ASN A 289 -1.83 -21.98 13.10
N GLN A 290 -1.10 -21.62 14.16
CA GLN A 290 -1.69 -21.27 15.46
C GLN A 290 -2.42 -19.93 15.37
N LEU A 291 -1.79 -18.92 14.75
CA LEU A 291 -2.43 -17.63 14.49
C LEU A 291 -3.71 -17.80 13.66
N ALA A 292 -3.66 -18.61 12.60
CA ALA A 292 -4.81 -18.90 11.74
C ALA A 292 -5.99 -19.48 12.52
N VAL A 293 -5.72 -20.42 13.44
CA VAL A 293 -6.75 -20.99 14.33
C VAL A 293 -7.36 -19.92 15.25
N GLU A 294 -6.54 -19.05 15.84
CA GLU A 294 -7.04 -18.01 16.75
C GLU A 294 -7.85 -16.94 16.01
N LEU A 295 -7.42 -16.52 14.82
CA LEU A 295 -8.17 -15.56 13.99
C LEU A 295 -9.48 -16.16 13.44
N GLN A 296 -9.48 -17.43 13.06
CA GLN A 296 -10.69 -18.15 12.65
C GLN A 296 -11.71 -18.21 13.80
N LYS A 297 -11.28 -18.58 15.02
CA LYS A 297 -12.15 -18.59 16.21
C LYS A 297 -12.70 -17.20 16.55
N ALA A 298 -11.89 -16.17 16.37
CA ALA A 298 -12.29 -14.78 16.55
C ALA A 298 -13.30 -14.31 15.49
N GLY A 299 -13.38 -14.99 14.34
CA GLY A 299 -14.20 -14.54 13.21
C GLY A 299 -13.60 -13.33 12.50
N ALA A 300 -12.27 -13.19 12.49
CA ALA A 300 -11.57 -12.12 11.80
C ALA A 300 -11.85 -12.19 10.29
N ARG A 301 -12.15 -11.04 9.69
CA ARG A 301 -12.57 -10.92 8.29
C ARG A 301 -11.48 -10.33 7.40
N VAL A 302 -10.65 -9.49 8.00
CA VAL A 302 -9.47 -8.91 7.35
C VAL A 302 -8.30 -9.01 8.31
N ALA A 303 -7.17 -9.51 7.82
CA ALA A 303 -5.89 -9.45 8.51
C ALA A 303 -4.91 -8.57 7.71
N VAL A 304 -4.23 -7.65 8.38
CA VAL A 304 -3.16 -6.82 7.83
C VAL A 304 -1.86 -7.19 8.54
N LEU A 305 -0.90 -7.71 7.79
CA LEU A 305 0.37 -8.21 8.31
C LEU A 305 1.49 -7.26 7.87
N GLY A 306 1.75 -6.24 8.67
CA GLY A 306 2.89 -5.32 8.57
C GLY A 306 4.19 -5.96 9.06
N ALA A 307 4.42 -7.22 8.72
CA ALA A 307 5.62 -7.96 9.10
C ALA A 307 6.39 -8.40 7.86
N CYS A 308 7.70 -8.18 7.89
CA CYS A 308 8.61 -8.60 6.82
C CYS A 308 8.41 -10.09 6.51
N GLU A 309 8.32 -10.43 5.22
CA GLU A 309 8.18 -11.80 4.70
C GLU A 309 6.87 -12.53 5.08
N SER A 310 5.86 -11.84 5.65
CA SER A 310 4.56 -12.44 6.00
C SER A 310 3.79 -13.00 4.79
N GLY A 311 4.11 -12.54 3.58
CA GLY A 311 3.56 -12.99 2.30
C GLY A 311 4.43 -13.98 1.52
N ARG A 312 5.64 -14.32 2.00
CA ARG A 312 6.59 -15.20 1.30
C ARG A 312 6.13 -16.66 1.34
N GLN A 313 6.44 -17.42 0.29
CA GLN A 313 6.23 -18.88 0.21
C GLN A 313 7.59 -19.56 -0.07
N ASP A 314 7.78 -20.82 0.31
CA ASP A 314 9.04 -21.58 0.06
C ASP A 314 9.11 -22.21 -1.33
N GLY A 315 8.02 -22.21 -2.09
CA GLY A 315 7.94 -22.96 -3.35
C GLY A 315 7.92 -24.46 -3.20
N ILE A 316 7.79 -24.97 -1.98
CA ILE A 316 7.63 -26.39 -1.67
C ILE A 316 6.16 -26.64 -1.35
N SER A 317 5.51 -25.74 -0.62
CA SER A 317 4.06 -25.76 -0.35
C SER A 317 3.44 -24.36 -0.49
N ALA A 318 2.21 -24.31 -1.01
CA ALA A 318 1.47 -23.06 -1.20
C ALA A 318 1.06 -22.39 0.13
N TRP A 319 1.17 -23.11 1.26
CA TRP A 319 0.59 -22.75 2.56
C TRP A 319 1.63 -22.30 3.59
N THR A 320 2.88 -22.16 3.18
CA THR A 320 4.00 -22.03 4.10
C THR A 320 4.12 -20.62 4.68
N GLY A 321 3.66 -19.60 3.95
CA GLY A 321 3.58 -18.21 4.43
C GLY A 321 2.46 -17.97 5.44
N VAL A 322 2.57 -16.90 6.22
CA VAL A 322 1.54 -16.50 7.20
C VAL A 322 0.21 -16.22 6.47
N ALA A 323 0.24 -15.42 5.40
CA ALA A 323 -0.98 -15.05 4.69
C ALA A 323 -1.74 -16.22 4.03
N PRO A 324 -1.08 -17.14 3.29
CA PRO A 324 -1.73 -18.36 2.82
C PRO A 324 -2.38 -19.20 3.91
N ALA A 325 -1.69 -19.39 5.05
CA ALA A 325 -2.23 -20.15 6.18
C ALA A 325 -3.49 -19.50 6.79
N LEU A 326 -3.55 -18.16 6.86
CA LEU A 326 -4.74 -17.44 7.31
C LEU A 326 -5.91 -17.62 6.34
N ILE A 327 -5.67 -17.52 5.03
CA ILE A 327 -6.69 -17.69 3.99
C ILE A 327 -7.23 -19.13 3.99
N GLU A 328 -6.35 -20.12 4.12
CA GLU A 328 -6.72 -21.54 4.20
C GLU A 328 -7.65 -21.83 5.39
N ARG A 329 -7.47 -21.11 6.50
CA ARG A 329 -8.37 -21.21 7.68
C ARG A 329 -9.58 -20.28 7.61
N GLY A 330 -9.86 -19.71 6.44
CA GLY A 330 -11.10 -19.00 6.18
C GLY A 330 -11.10 -17.53 6.53
N VAL A 331 -9.94 -16.90 6.79
CA VAL A 331 -9.85 -15.44 6.80
C VAL A 331 -10.09 -14.94 5.36
N PRO A 332 -11.16 -14.17 5.06
CA PRO A 332 -11.53 -13.82 3.69
C PRO A 332 -10.54 -12.94 2.93
N ALA A 333 -9.88 -12.01 3.62
CA ALA A 333 -8.92 -11.08 3.03
C ALA A 333 -7.67 -10.92 3.91
N VAL A 334 -6.50 -10.99 3.30
CA VAL A 334 -5.22 -10.79 3.99
C VAL A 334 -4.33 -9.88 3.18
N VAL A 335 -3.89 -8.78 3.78
CA VAL A 335 -2.83 -7.91 3.25
C VAL A 335 -1.52 -8.34 3.90
N ALA A 336 -0.50 -8.61 3.10
CA ALA A 336 0.80 -9.07 3.60
C ALA A 336 1.96 -8.50 2.79
N MET A 337 3.15 -8.53 3.38
CA MET A 337 4.38 -8.02 2.77
C MET A 337 5.24 -9.19 2.26
N GLN A 338 5.64 -9.15 0.99
CA GLN A 338 6.45 -10.22 0.38
C GLN A 338 7.93 -10.16 0.76
N TYR A 339 8.44 -8.96 1.02
CA TYR A 339 9.82 -8.64 1.35
C TYR A 339 9.86 -7.70 2.56
N GLU A 340 11.06 -7.34 3.01
CA GLU A 340 11.24 -6.28 4.00
C GLU A 340 10.70 -4.94 3.48
N VAL A 341 9.98 -4.18 4.33
CA VAL A 341 9.41 -2.87 3.99
C VAL A 341 10.07 -1.78 4.83
N ILE A 342 10.36 -0.61 4.23
CA ILE A 342 10.88 0.55 4.98
C ILE A 342 9.78 1.15 5.86
N ASP A 343 10.11 1.49 7.13
CA ASP A 343 9.18 2.08 8.10
C ASP A 343 8.34 3.25 7.54
N ASP A 344 8.98 4.23 6.89
CA ASP A 344 8.25 5.39 6.33
C ASP A 344 7.22 4.98 5.27
N ALA A 345 7.55 3.98 4.43
CA ALA A 345 6.63 3.44 3.43
C ALA A 345 5.50 2.62 4.08
N ALA A 346 5.79 1.79 5.08
CA ALA A 346 4.77 1.05 5.83
C ALA A 346 3.79 1.99 6.56
N ILE A 347 4.30 3.06 7.17
CA ILE A 347 3.48 4.09 7.83
C ILE A 347 2.59 4.78 6.78
N ALA A 348 3.14 5.17 5.63
CA ALA A 348 2.37 5.79 4.55
C ALA A 348 1.27 4.86 4.02
N PHE A 349 1.59 3.58 3.82
CA PHE A 349 0.63 2.54 3.44
C PHE A 349 -0.51 2.44 4.45
N ASN A 350 -0.19 2.17 5.73
CA ASN A 350 -1.19 1.91 6.75
C ASN A 350 -2.10 3.13 6.98
N LYS A 351 -1.52 4.33 7.07
CA LYS A 351 -2.27 5.58 7.17
C LYS A 351 -3.34 5.68 6.08
N MET A 352 -2.93 5.42 4.84
CA MET A 352 -3.80 5.57 3.69
C MET A 352 -4.82 4.44 3.57
N PHE A 353 -4.37 3.20 3.75
CA PHE A 353 -5.21 2.00 3.74
C PHE A 353 -6.36 2.13 4.74
N TYR A 354 -6.06 2.50 6.00
CA TYR A 354 -7.10 2.66 7.02
C TYR A 354 -8.01 3.86 6.78
N THR A 355 -7.49 4.96 6.20
CA THR A 355 -8.33 6.11 5.80
C THR A 355 -9.32 5.69 4.71
N ALA A 356 -8.86 4.97 3.68
CA ALA A 356 -9.69 4.47 2.60
C ALA A 356 -10.77 3.50 3.10
N LEU A 357 -10.40 2.51 3.92
CA LEU A 357 -11.34 1.58 4.54
C LEU A 357 -12.36 2.31 5.42
N ALA A 358 -11.90 3.26 6.23
CA ALA A 358 -12.76 4.06 7.08
C ALA A 358 -13.76 4.90 6.29
N ASN A 359 -13.46 5.27 5.03
CA ASN A 359 -14.40 5.94 4.13
C ASN A 359 -15.37 4.99 3.40
N GLY A 360 -15.26 3.69 3.63
CA GLY A 360 -16.13 2.68 3.01
C GLY A 360 -15.65 2.21 1.63
N LEU A 361 -14.40 2.52 1.25
CA LEU A 361 -13.79 1.90 0.09
C LEU A 361 -13.55 0.40 0.34
N SER A 362 -13.52 -0.37 -0.74
CA SER A 362 -13.19 -1.80 -0.67
C SER A 362 -11.73 -2.03 -0.26
N VAL A 363 -11.41 -3.23 0.21
CA VAL A 363 -10.03 -3.66 0.49
C VAL A 363 -9.14 -3.51 -0.75
N ASP A 364 -9.67 -3.77 -1.95
CA ASP A 364 -8.96 -3.56 -3.21
C ASP A 364 -8.53 -2.09 -3.38
N GLU A 365 -9.49 -1.17 -3.25
CA GLU A 365 -9.26 0.27 -3.35
C GLU A 365 -8.32 0.77 -2.24
N ALA A 366 -8.49 0.30 -1.02
CA ALA A 366 -7.63 0.65 0.11
C ALA A 366 -6.18 0.20 -0.09
N VAL A 367 -5.95 -1.00 -0.65
CA VAL A 367 -4.60 -1.45 -1.01
C VAL A 367 -4.02 -0.60 -2.14
N SER A 368 -4.82 -0.26 -3.15
CA SER A 368 -4.38 0.61 -4.24
C SER A 368 -3.96 2.00 -3.73
N GLU A 369 -4.77 2.64 -2.89
CA GLU A 369 -4.44 3.92 -2.27
C GLU A 369 -3.21 3.83 -1.36
N GLY A 370 -3.08 2.73 -0.61
CA GLY A 370 -1.89 2.44 0.18
C GLY A 370 -0.62 2.36 -0.67
N ARG A 371 -0.65 1.66 -1.80
CA ARG A 371 0.49 1.55 -2.74
C ARG A 371 0.85 2.91 -3.33
N LEU A 372 -0.13 3.72 -3.71
CA LEU A 372 0.10 5.09 -4.18
C LEU A 372 0.75 5.95 -3.09
N ALA A 373 0.30 5.84 -1.84
CA ALA A 373 0.90 6.54 -0.72
C ALA A 373 2.39 6.16 -0.53
N MET A 374 2.72 4.87 -0.65
CA MET A 374 4.11 4.40 -0.62
C MET A 374 4.93 5.01 -1.76
N TRP A 375 4.40 4.98 -2.99
CA TRP A 375 5.06 5.58 -4.15
C TRP A 375 5.31 7.09 -3.98
N HIS A 376 4.37 7.84 -3.41
CA HIS A 376 4.55 9.27 -3.16
C HIS A 376 5.52 9.57 -2.01
N SER A 377 5.57 8.70 -0.99
CA SER A 377 6.53 8.84 0.11
C SER A 377 7.97 8.51 -0.29
N ALA A 378 8.16 7.86 -1.44
CA ALA A 378 9.45 7.46 -1.96
C ALA A 378 10.37 8.67 -2.14
N ARG A 379 11.62 8.53 -1.69
CA ARG A 379 12.62 9.61 -1.82
C ARG A 379 13.38 9.54 -3.14
N ARG A 380 13.28 8.41 -3.83
CA ARG A 380 13.92 8.13 -5.12
C ARG A 380 12.97 7.34 -6.01
N ASP A 381 13.09 7.52 -7.32
CA ASP A 381 12.28 6.83 -8.32
C ASP A 381 12.49 5.30 -8.35
N ASP A 382 13.57 4.80 -7.72
CA ASP A 382 13.93 3.39 -7.64
C ASP A 382 13.42 2.68 -6.37
N GLU A 383 12.73 3.42 -5.49
CA GLU A 383 12.14 2.89 -4.26
C GLU A 383 10.75 2.30 -4.56
N ALA A 384 10.72 1.02 -4.90
CA ALA A 384 9.52 0.29 -5.31
C ALA A 384 8.87 -0.53 -4.17
N GLU A 385 8.77 0.07 -2.98
CA GLU A 385 8.18 -0.55 -1.78
C GLU A 385 6.70 -0.92 -1.99
N TRP A 386 6.00 -0.18 -2.85
CA TRP A 386 4.60 -0.43 -3.22
C TRP A 386 4.36 -1.83 -3.82
N GLY A 387 5.38 -2.41 -4.49
CA GLY A 387 5.27 -3.74 -5.10
C GLY A 387 5.39 -4.88 -4.09
N VAL A 388 5.86 -4.59 -2.87
CA VAL A 388 6.02 -5.58 -1.79
C VAL A 388 4.67 -6.00 -1.20
N VAL A 389 3.66 -5.13 -1.29
CA VAL A 389 2.33 -5.36 -0.73
C VAL A 389 1.57 -6.36 -1.60
N ALA A 390 1.19 -7.50 -1.04
CA ALA A 390 0.33 -8.50 -1.66
C ALA A 390 -1.05 -8.54 -0.99
N LEU A 391 -2.11 -8.56 -1.80
CA LEU A 391 -3.48 -8.77 -1.34
C LEU A 391 -3.92 -10.19 -1.68
N TYR A 392 -4.20 -10.98 -0.65
CA TYR A 392 -4.87 -12.27 -0.78
C TYR A 392 -6.37 -12.06 -0.56
N LEU A 393 -7.20 -12.48 -1.52
CA LEU A 393 -8.65 -12.25 -1.47
C LEU A 393 -9.43 -13.49 -1.91
N ARG A 394 -10.18 -14.07 -0.97
CA ARG A 394 -11.11 -15.18 -1.16
C ARG A 394 -12.59 -14.79 -1.13
N ALA A 395 -12.88 -13.50 -1.02
CA ALA A 395 -14.23 -12.94 -1.10
C ALA A 395 -14.61 -12.51 -2.53
N LYS A 396 -15.92 -12.41 -2.79
CA LYS A 396 -16.48 -12.00 -4.08
C LYS A 396 -16.14 -10.55 -4.40
N ASP A 397 -16.21 -9.69 -3.41
CA ASP A 397 -15.74 -8.30 -3.47
C ASP A 397 -14.92 -8.00 -2.21
N GLY A 398 -14.30 -6.82 -2.18
CA GLY A 398 -13.52 -6.33 -1.05
C GLY A 398 -14.34 -5.43 -0.10
N VAL A 399 -15.67 -5.39 -0.20
CA VAL A 399 -16.46 -4.38 0.53
C VAL A 399 -16.68 -4.81 1.98
N LEU A 400 -16.24 -3.98 2.94
CA LEU A 400 -16.44 -4.23 4.37
C LEU A 400 -17.68 -3.53 4.97
N PHE A 401 -18.14 -2.46 4.32
CA PHE A 401 -19.20 -1.56 4.78
C PHE A 401 -20.23 -1.28 3.67
N PRO A 402 -21.06 -2.27 3.30
CA PRO A 402 -22.06 -2.09 2.24
C PRO A 402 -23.05 -0.96 2.55
N GLU A 403 -23.36 -0.70 3.82
CA GLU A 403 -24.23 0.40 4.25
C GLU A 403 -23.62 1.78 3.97
N ARG A 404 -22.31 1.95 4.22
CA ARG A 404 -21.60 3.21 3.93
C ARG A 404 -21.40 3.41 2.44
N LEU A 405 -21.23 2.30 1.72
CA LEU A 405 -21.15 2.29 0.28
C LEU A 405 -22.44 2.79 -0.38
N ALA A 406 -23.58 2.43 0.19
CA ALA A 406 -24.90 2.83 -0.30
C ALA A 406 -25.28 4.28 0.04
N ASP A 407 -24.50 4.95 0.91
CA ASP A 407 -24.75 6.30 1.38
C ASP A 407 -24.34 7.36 0.33
N PRO A 408 -25.31 8.11 -0.25
CA PRO A 408 -25.04 9.14 -1.26
C PRO A 408 -24.30 10.36 -0.68
N ASP A 409 -24.51 10.69 0.59
CA ASP A 409 -23.86 11.84 1.23
C ASP A 409 -22.36 11.60 1.42
N ARG A 410 -21.92 10.34 1.28
CA ARG A 410 -20.52 9.91 1.34
C ARG A 410 -19.86 9.73 -0.03
N GLU A 411 -20.59 9.90 -1.13
CA GLU A 411 -20.08 9.66 -2.49
C GLU A 411 -18.93 10.60 -2.84
N ALA A 412 -19.15 11.91 -2.72
CA ALA A 412 -18.10 12.91 -2.94
C ALA A 412 -16.90 12.72 -1.99
N ALA A 413 -17.12 12.23 -0.77
CA ALA A 413 -16.06 12.00 0.19
C ALA A 413 -15.24 10.73 -0.10
N ARG A 414 -15.84 9.70 -0.71
CA ARG A 414 -15.11 8.54 -1.24
C ARG A 414 -14.22 8.95 -2.40
N GLU A 415 -14.74 9.75 -3.33
CA GLU A 415 -13.96 10.29 -4.46
C GLU A 415 -12.84 11.23 -4.00
N ALA A 416 -13.11 12.05 -2.98
CA ALA A 416 -12.13 12.98 -2.43
C ALA A 416 -11.27 12.37 -1.31
N SER A 417 -11.43 11.08 -0.96
CA SER A 417 -10.76 10.45 0.19
C SER A 417 -9.25 10.68 0.20
N VAL A 418 -8.68 10.82 -1.00
CA VAL A 418 -7.27 11.10 -1.19
C VAL A 418 -7.10 12.12 -2.29
N VAL A 419 -6.54 13.28 -1.96
CA VAL A 419 -6.24 14.31 -2.96
C VAL A 419 -4.76 14.62 -2.91
N ARG A 420 -4.06 14.26 -3.99
CA ARG A 420 -2.66 14.60 -4.15
C ARG A 420 -2.49 15.52 -5.34
N ALA A 421 -1.88 16.68 -5.12
CA ALA A 421 -1.68 17.68 -6.17
C ALA A 421 -0.24 18.19 -6.16
N LYS A 422 0.44 18.12 -7.30
CA LYS A 422 1.72 18.79 -7.52
C LYS A 422 1.61 19.74 -8.70
N GLN A 423 1.82 21.02 -8.45
CA GLN A 423 1.70 22.07 -9.45
C GLN A 423 2.96 22.92 -9.47
N GLN A 424 3.57 23.08 -10.64
CA GLN A 424 4.73 23.94 -10.86
C GLN A 424 4.36 25.02 -11.89
N ILE A 425 4.50 26.29 -11.50
CA ILE A 425 4.15 27.44 -12.32
C ILE A 425 5.34 28.39 -12.38
N ASN A 426 5.80 28.75 -13.58
CA ASN A 426 6.88 29.74 -13.69
C ASN A 426 6.38 31.15 -13.34
N GLU A 427 5.29 31.59 -13.96
CA GLU A 427 4.65 32.88 -13.70
C GLU A 427 3.13 32.76 -13.69
N LEU A 428 2.47 33.35 -12.69
CA LEU A 428 1.03 33.32 -12.50
C LEU A 428 0.44 34.73 -12.70
N TYR A 429 -0.47 34.87 -13.66
CA TYR A 429 -1.15 36.13 -14.01
C TYR A 429 -2.62 36.21 -13.54
N GLY A 430 -3.17 35.10 -13.05
CA GLY A 430 -4.57 34.99 -12.64
C GLY A 430 -4.71 34.08 -11.43
N ASN A 431 -5.76 33.26 -11.37
CA ASN A 431 -6.01 32.38 -10.23
C ASN A 431 -5.50 30.97 -10.52
N ALA A 432 -4.79 30.38 -9.57
CA ALA A 432 -4.38 28.98 -9.62
C ALA A 432 -4.68 28.29 -8.29
N THR A 433 -5.51 27.25 -8.34
CA THR A 433 -5.75 26.33 -7.23
C THR A 433 -5.11 25.00 -7.55
N ALA A 434 -4.22 24.47 -6.70
CA ALA A 434 -3.59 23.16 -6.98
C ALA A 434 -4.54 21.99 -6.70
N ALA A 435 -5.36 22.08 -5.64
CA ALA A 435 -6.44 21.13 -5.35
C ALA A 435 -7.71 21.85 -4.89
N GLU A 436 -8.84 21.62 -5.55
CA GLU A 436 -10.16 22.11 -5.14
C GLU A 436 -11.09 20.94 -4.80
N ILE A 437 -11.57 20.90 -3.57
CA ILE A 437 -12.40 19.83 -3.02
C ILE A 437 -13.73 20.42 -2.57
N GLU A 438 -14.84 19.90 -3.08
CA GLU A 438 -16.17 20.36 -2.68
C GLU A 438 -16.52 19.86 -1.27
N ALA A 439 -16.36 18.56 -1.01
CA ALA A 439 -16.64 17.96 0.29
C ALA A 439 -15.68 16.82 0.62
N MET A 440 -15.20 16.78 1.87
CA MET A 440 -14.39 15.70 2.44
C MET A 440 -14.92 15.32 3.81
N LEU A 441 -15.39 14.09 3.97
CA LEU A 441 -15.79 13.60 5.30
C LEU A 441 -14.57 13.23 6.12
N GLN A 442 -13.69 12.42 5.54
CA GLN A 442 -12.38 12.09 6.06
C GLN A 442 -11.44 11.88 4.87
N GLY A 443 -10.18 12.24 5.00
CA GLY A 443 -9.24 12.04 3.92
C GLY A 443 -7.86 12.57 4.22
N TYR A 444 -6.96 12.34 3.26
CA TYR A 444 -5.61 12.88 3.28
C TYR A 444 -5.38 13.73 2.05
N ILE A 445 -4.98 14.97 2.27
CA ILE A 445 -4.61 15.90 1.23
C ILE A 445 -3.13 16.19 1.32
N GLU A 446 -2.40 15.88 0.25
CA GLU A 446 -1.01 16.25 0.09
C GLU A 446 -0.89 17.15 -1.14
N ALA A 447 -0.54 18.41 -0.95
CA ALA A 447 -0.48 19.35 -2.05
C ALA A 447 0.80 20.18 -2.01
N GLN A 448 1.52 20.15 -3.12
CA GLN A 448 2.73 20.93 -3.36
C GLN A 448 2.48 21.93 -4.50
N GLN A 449 2.62 23.21 -4.20
CA GLN A 449 2.53 24.28 -5.20
C GLN A 449 3.83 25.09 -5.22
N GLN A 450 4.56 24.99 -6.32
CA GLN A 450 5.79 25.74 -6.58
C GLN A 450 5.51 26.83 -7.63
N ILE A 451 5.73 28.09 -7.28
CA ILE A 451 5.46 29.22 -8.17
C ILE A 451 6.69 30.14 -8.25
N GLY A 452 7.18 30.44 -9.45
CA GLY A 452 8.27 31.40 -9.64
C GLY A 452 7.84 32.82 -9.27
N ILE A 453 6.84 33.37 -9.98
CA ILE A 453 6.32 34.72 -9.76
C ILE A 453 4.79 34.71 -9.71
N VAL A 454 4.20 35.30 -8.67
CA VAL A 454 2.79 35.67 -8.61
C VAL A 454 2.65 37.14 -8.98
N ARG A 455 2.04 37.43 -10.13
CA ARG A 455 1.91 38.80 -10.67
C ARG A 455 0.85 39.60 -9.92
N ALA A 456 0.87 40.92 -10.11
CA ALA A 456 -0.13 41.81 -9.53
C ALA A 456 -1.57 41.39 -9.92
N GLY A 457 -2.44 41.19 -8.92
CA GLY A 457 -3.83 40.76 -9.11
C GLY A 457 -4.04 39.24 -9.25
N ALA A 458 -2.97 38.45 -9.22
CA ALA A 458 -3.05 36.98 -9.25
C ALA A 458 -3.28 36.37 -7.86
N GLU A 459 -4.01 35.26 -7.78
CA GLU A 459 -4.24 34.51 -6.54
C GLU A 459 -3.77 33.05 -6.67
N ALA A 460 -2.84 32.64 -5.82
CA ALA A 460 -2.40 31.25 -5.70
C ALA A 460 -3.02 30.60 -4.46
N THR A 461 -3.70 29.47 -4.63
CA THR A 461 -4.18 28.63 -3.52
C THR A 461 -3.64 27.21 -3.66
N THR A 462 -2.93 26.66 -2.66
CA THR A 462 -2.45 25.27 -2.76
C THR A 462 -3.63 24.30 -2.58
N VAL A 463 -4.41 24.45 -1.51
CA VAL A 463 -5.59 23.60 -1.26
C VAL A 463 -6.80 24.49 -0.96
N LYS A 464 -7.91 24.23 -1.65
CA LYS A 464 -9.23 24.83 -1.36
C LYS A 464 -10.23 23.72 -1.05
N ILE A 465 -10.88 23.78 0.10
CA ILE A 465 -11.90 22.80 0.52
C ILE A 465 -13.16 23.54 0.92
N ASN A 466 -14.32 23.21 0.37
CA ASN A 466 -15.57 23.89 0.74
C ASN A 466 -16.17 23.32 2.04
N LYS A 467 -16.24 22.00 2.20
CA LYS A 467 -16.69 21.33 3.44
C LYS A 467 -15.71 20.23 3.86
N MET A 468 -15.27 20.24 5.12
CA MET A 468 -14.47 19.16 5.70
C MET A 468 -14.99 18.76 7.08
N GLU A 469 -15.28 17.48 7.32
CA GLU A 469 -15.68 17.00 8.65
C GLU A 469 -14.48 16.55 9.48
N SER A 470 -13.58 15.76 8.91
CA SER A 470 -12.30 15.36 9.50
C SER A 470 -11.23 15.04 8.44
N GLY A 471 -9.98 14.82 8.85
CA GLY A 471 -8.88 14.46 7.95
C GLY A 471 -7.61 15.27 8.17
N GLN A 472 -6.62 15.01 7.32
CA GLN A 472 -5.29 15.62 7.42
C GLN A 472 -4.90 16.34 6.14
N ILE A 473 -4.28 17.51 6.32
CA ILE A 473 -3.82 18.35 5.22
C ILE A 473 -2.34 18.64 5.40
N GLU A 474 -1.55 18.20 4.44
CA GLU A 474 -0.14 18.55 4.27
C GLU A 474 -0.02 19.41 3.02
N ALA A 475 0.09 20.73 3.22
CA ALA A 475 0.21 21.69 2.13
C ALA A 475 1.58 22.39 2.18
N GLU A 476 2.35 22.24 1.11
CA GLU A 476 3.61 22.94 0.90
C GLU A 476 3.45 23.94 -0.25
N GLN A 477 3.76 25.21 0.04
CA GLN A 477 3.71 26.30 -0.92
C GLN A 477 5.06 27.00 -0.95
N ASP A 478 5.75 26.89 -2.08
CA ASP A 478 7.05 27.54 -2.32
C ASP A 478 6.91 28.58 -3.42
N ILE A 479 7.13 29.84 -3.10
CA ILE A 479 6.92 30.96 -4.02
C ILE A 479 8.18 31.82 -4.11
N GLY A 480 8.68 32.06 -5.31
CA GLY A 480 9.82 32.94 -5.55
C GLY A 480 9.49 34.39 -5.20
N ILE A 481 8.57 35.02 -5.95
CA ILE A 481 8.19 36.44 -5.81
C ILE A 481 6.67 36.60 -5.78
N ILE A 482 6.15 37.52 -4.97
CA ILE A 482 4.76 37.97 -5.01
C ILE A 482 4.75 39.48 -5.27
N GLU A 483 4.31 39.90 -6.45
CA GLU A 483 4.21 41.32 -6.81
C GLU A 483 3.11 42.03 -6.00
N GLN A 484 3.20 43.37 -5.93
CA GLN A 484 2.25 44.19 -5.19
C GLN A 484 0.81 43.97 -5.71
N GLY A 485 -0.06 43.43 -4.86
CA GLY A 485 -1.44 43.07 -5.21
C GLY A 485 -1.65 41.61 -5.61
N GLY A 486 -0.60 40.79 -5.67
CA GLY A 486 -0.70 39.33 -5.73
C GLY A 486 -0.97 38.72 -4.35
N ASN A 487 -1.68 37.59 -4.31
CA ASN A 487 -2.01 36.88 -3.08
C ASN A 487 -1.66 35.40 -3.17
N ALA A 488 -1.26 34.80 -2.05
CA ALA A 488 -1.05 33.37 -1.96
C ALA A 488 -1.52 32.81 -0.62
N THR A 489 -2.23 31.68 -0.70
CA THR A 489 -2.85 30.96 0.41
C THR A 489 -2.46 29.49 0.33
N ALA A 490 -1.89 28.92 1.40
CA ALA A 490 -1.56 27.50 1.39
C ALA A 490 -2.82 26.63 1.51
N VAL A 491 -3.72 26.93 2.45
CA VAL A 491 -4.96 26.17 2.64
C VAL A 491 -6.11 27.13 2.89
N LYS A 492 -7.21 26.96 2.15
CA LYS A 492 -8.46 27.71 2.30
C LYS A 492 -9.60 26.73 2.55
N ILE A 493 -10.26 26.83 3.72
CA ILE A 493 -11.36 25.94 4.09
C ILE A 493 -12.63 26.76 4.34
N GLY A 494 -13.74 26.38 3.70
CA GLY A 494 -15.03 27.06 3.80
C GLY A 494 -15.76 26.78 5.11
N SER A 495 -16.08 25.51 5.36
CA SER A 495 -16.72 25.01 6.58
C SER A 495 -15.94 23.84 7.17
N LEU A 496 -15.71 23.90 8.48
CA LEU A 496 -14.79 22.99 9.19
C LEU A 496 -15.50 22.29 10.36
N GLY A 497 -15.44 20.97 10.38
CA GLY A 497 -15.68 20.14 11.54
C GLY A 497 -14.43 20.01 12.41
N SER A 498 -14.03 18.78 12.70
CA SER A 498 -12.89 18.37 13.52
C SER A 498 -11.64 18.14 12.67
N LEU A 499 -10.68 19.06 12.65
CA LEU A 499 -9.44 18.87 11.90
C LEU A 499 -8.38 18.11 12.75
N THR A 500 -7.93 16.95 12.26
CA THR A 500 -7.04 16.06 13.03
C THR A 500 -5.59 16.54 13.04
N GLU A 501 -5.09 17.03 11.90
CA GLU A 501 -3.74 17.61 11.79
C GLU A 501 -3.65 18.52 10.54
N GLN A 502 -3.21 19.77 10.73
CA GLN A 502 -2.86 20.69 9.63
C GLN A 502 -1.37 20.96 9.67
N SER A 503 -0.67 20.64 8.58
CA SER A 503 0.72 21.04 8.38
C SER A 503 0.79 21.93 7.15
N THR A 504 1.11 23.21 7.37
CA THR A 504 1.33 24.16 6.29
C THR A 504 2.78 24.64 6.33
N LYS A 505 3.54 24.34 5.27
CA LYS A 505 4.86 24.93 5.06
C LYS A 505 4.77 25.94 3.92
N ARG A 506 4.99 27.21 4.24
CA ARG A 506 5.09 28.27 3.23
C ARG A 506 6.49 28.84 3.24
N ARG A 507 7.15 28.83 2.09
CA ARG A 507 8.45 29.49 1.85
C ARG A 507 8.25 30.57 0.80
N SER A 508 8.74 31.77 1.10
CA SER A 508 8.83 32.85 0.13
C SER A 508 10.17 33.54 0.25
N SER A 509 10.94 33.57 -0.82
CA SER A 509 12.26 34.19 -0.85
C SER A 509 12.15 35.65 -1.33
N ASN A 510 11.66 36.53 -0.46
CA ASN A 510 11.65 37.96 -0.77
C ASN A 510 12.93 38.59 -0.24
N GLU A 511 13.90 38.81 -1.12
CA GLU A 511 14.96 39.80 -0.87
C GLU A 511 14.56 41.14 -1.49
N ASN A 512 14.81 42.24 -0.81
CA ASN A 512 14.55 43.57 -1.37
C ASN A 512 15.85 44.12 -1.95
N CYS A 513 15.77 44.69 -3.16
CA CYS A 513 16.84 45.47 -3.73
C CYS A 513 17.22 46.59 -2.76
N SER A 514 18.47 46.58 -2.31
CA SER A 514 19.01 47.57 -1.37
C SER A 514 18.92 49.02 -1.85
N LYS A 515 18.76 49.23 -3.17
CA LYS A 515 18.70 50.56 -3.78
C LYS A 515 17.29 51.07 -4.06
N CYS A 516 16.44 50.26 -4.68
CA CYS A 516 15.11 50.70 -5.13
C CYS A 516 13.95 50.06 -4.36
N GLY A 517 14.24 49.12 -3.46
CA GLY A 517 13.22 48.41 -2.68
C GLY A 517 12.46 47.35 -3.47
N GLN A 518 12.73 47.16 -4.76
CA GLN A 518 12.10 46.13 -5.59
C GLN A 518 12.39 44.74 -5.03
N GLN A 519 11.38 43.88 -4.92
CA GLN A 519 11.58 42.48 -4.54
C GLN A 519 12.31 41.70 -5.63
N LEU A 520 13.28 40.90 -5.21
CA LEU A 520 14.18 40.14 -6.05
C LEU A 520 14.05 38.64 -5.71
N PRO A 521 14.12 37.75 -6.72
CA PRO A 521 14.17 36.30 -6.48
C PRO A 521 15.51 35.91 -5.81
N ALA A 522 15.51 34.80 -5.06
CA ALA A 522 16.65 34.34 -4.25
C ALA A 522 17.99 34.23 -5.00
N GLU A 523 17.97 34.04 -6.32
CA GLU A 523 19.16 33.84 -7.16
C GLU A 523 19.46 35.04 -8.08
N ALA A 524 18.75 36.16 -7.91
CA ALA A 524 18.98 37.34 -8.76
C ALA A 524 20.39 37.90 -8.55
N LYS A 525 21.18 37.93 -9.63
CA LYS A 525 22.49 38.60 -9.62
C LYS A 525 22.37 40.13 -9.72
N PHE A 526 21.28 40.62 -10.31
CA PHE A 526 21.02 42.04 -10.53
C PHE A 526 19.51 42.35 -10.39
N CYS A 527 19.21 43.53 -9.88
CA CYS A 527 17.85 44.07 -9.86
C CYS A 527 17.40 44.40 -11.29
N THR A 528 16.29 43.81 -11.72
CA THR A 528 15.72 44.02 -13.06
C THR A 528 15.19 45.43 -13.30
N GLU A 529 14.76 46.13 -12.24
CA GLU A 529 14.30 47.52 -12.32
C GLU A 529 15.44 48.55 -12.40
N CYS A 530 16.40 48.51 -11.46
CA CYS A 530 17.41 49.57 -11.34
C CYS A 530 18.84 49.14 -11.68
N GLY A 531 19.05 47.88 -12.09
CA GLY A 531 20.35 47.32 -12.47
C GLY A 531 21.32 47.09 -11.30
N THR A 532 20.89 47.29 -10.05
CA THR A 532 21.78 47.15 -8.88
C THR A 532 22.18 45.69 -8.66
N PRO A 533 23.48 45.36 -8.55
CA PRO A 533 23.94 44.01 -8.21
C PRO A 533 23.43 43.58 -6.84
N VAL A 534 22.96 42.35 -6.71
CA VAL A 534 22.60 41.77 -5.42
C VAL A 534 23.87 41.18 -4.81
N SER A 535 24.31 41.72 -3.67
CA SER A 535 25.53 41.28 -3.01
C SER A 535 25.34 39.88 -2.44
N SER A 536 26.04 38.89 -3.00
CA SER A 536 26.10 37.52 -2.49
C SER A 536 26.85 37.48 -1.15
N ASN A 537 26.17 37.06 -0.08
CA ASN A 537 26.84 36.56 1.13
C ASN A 537 27.06 35.06 1.04
#